data_AF-A0A968ZFA6-F1
#
_entry.id   AF-A0A968ZFA6-F1
#
_cell.length_a   1.000
_cell.length_b   1.000
_cell.length_c   1.000
_cell.angle_alpha   90.00
_cell.angle_beta   90.00
_cell.angle_gamma   90.00
#
_symmetry.space_group_name_H-M   'P 1'
#
loop_
_entity.id
_entity.type
_entity.pdbx_description
1 polymer ?
#
loop_
_entity_poly.entity_id
_entity_poly.type
_entity_poly.pdbx_seq_one_letter_code
_entity_poly.pdbx_strand_id
1 'polypeptide(L)'
;MIALVRLCATALAAGLAPVAAADSADGGLCPENPSRLQRAMCADPELKETRDRMNARMAAVKRALSDRGAAQLAAGQQAWLTRTHRLCDERTDSSQPDLDERSRSCLALRYDLRSGELAHFIPKIGPYQFLYVTRFEDRGSVSADIGYLQIDSPLTAATERWNEQMAGWSLDACGAKVEDAEIDLSIDLSVTFAEPRFISATCAAEWRPKLLFHGGASDVKHSNRWLLSERELEAADLFDPATDWKGALQRAALRHLVEDESDVDWAEVVAKQAGDPAYWSILRQGLLIQFDYGNTYSFATAEIPWSDLRPYLVSPLPLALRLD
;
A
#
# COMPACT_ATOMS: atom_id res chain seq x y z
N MET A 1 23.37 -66.13 -9.22
CA MET A 1 24.02 -65.24 -10.22
C MET A 1 23.04 -64.11 -10.54
N ILE A 2 23.15 -62.96 -9.88
CA ILE A 2 22.35 -61.77 -10.19
C ILE A 2 23.34 -60.63 -10.42
N ALA A 3 23.31 -60.07 -11.63
CA ALA A 3 24.29 -59.13 -12.15
C ALA A 3 24.00 -57.70 -11.68
N LEU A 4 25.04 -57.03 -11.16
CA LEU A 4 25.05 -55.59 -10.91
C LEU A 4 25.09 -54.84 -12.25
N VAL A 5 24.15 -53.91 -12.45
CA VAL A 5 24.23 -52.87 -13.48
C VAL A 5 24.45 -51.53 -12.78
N ARG A 6 25.67 -50.98 -12.89
CA ARG A 6 26.02 -49.62 -12.47
C ARG A 6 25.67 -48.67 -13.61
N LEU A 7 24.67 -47.81 -13.43
CA LEU A 7 24.46 -46.64 -14.29
C LEU A 7 25.33 -45.48 -13.77
N CYS A 8 26.27 -45.03 -14.61
CA CYS A 8 26.96 -43.76 -14.46
C CYS A 8 26.01 -42.62 -14.83
N ALA A 9 25.65 -41.77 -13.86
CA ALA A 9 24.97 -40.51 -14.11
C ALA A 9 26.00 -39.40 -14.30
N THR A 10 26.18 -38.95 -15.53
CA THR A 10 27.02 -37.80 -15.89
C THR A 10 26.20 -36.52 -15.69
N ALA A 11 26.48 -35.77 -14.63
CA ALA A 11 25.86 -34.47 -14.38
C ALA A 11 26.53 -33.40 -15.27
N LEU A 12 25.82 -32.93 -16.29
CA LEU A 12 26.22 -31.81 -17.14
C LEU A 12 25.84 -30.50 -16.44
N ALA A 13 26.77 -29.92 -15.68
CA ALA A 13 26.59 -28.60 -15.07
C ALA A 13 26.82 -27.50 -16.13
N ALA A 14 25.76 -27.10 -16.83
CA ALA A 14 25.78 -25.91 -17.67
C ALA A 14 25.80 -24.66 -16.78
N GLY A 15 26.97 -24.00 -16.73
CA GLY A 15 27.16 -22.74 -16.00
C GLY A 15 26.34 -21.61 -16.62
N LEU A 16 25.18 -21.34 -16.05
CA LEU A 16 24.50 -20.06 -16.22
C LEU A 16 25.30 -19.02 -15.43
N ALA A 17 26.22 -18.33 -16.11
CA ALA A 17 26.78 -17.11 -15.57
C ALA A 17 25.63 -16.11 -15.38
N PRO A 18 25.41 -15.56 -14.17
CA PRO A 18 24.43 -14.50 -14.00
C PRO A 18 24.85 -13.34 -14.90
N VAL A 19 23.98 -12.98 -15.84
CA VAL A 19 24.14 -11.74 -16.61
C VAL A 19 24.07 -10.62 -15.58
N ALA A 20 25.22 -10.02 -15.26
CA ALA A 20 25.28 -8.83 -14.45
C ALA A 20 24.49 -7.75 -15.20
N ALA A 21 23.28 -7.47 -14.75
CA ALA A 21 22.53 -6.31 -15.20
C ALA A 21 23.37 -5.08 -14.86
N ALA A 22 23.82 -4.37 -15.89
CA ALA A 22 24.67 -3.19 -15.75
C ALA A 22 24.00 -2.15 -14.82
N ASP A 23 24.82 -1.55 -13.95
CA ASP A 23 24.51 -0.59 -12.90
C ASP A 23 23.78 0.69 -13.40
N SER A 24 22.50 0.57 -13.73
CA SER A 24 21.57 1.72 -13.73
C SER A 24 20.80 1.83 -12.40
N ALA A 25 21.30 1.15 -11.35
CA ALA A 25 20.63 0.90 -10.08
C ALA A 25 20.39 2.16 -9.21
N ASP A 26 20.82 3.34 -9.66
CA ASP A 26 20.61 4.57 -8.90
C ASP A 26 19.21 5.16 -9.00
N GLY A 27 18.35 4.64 -9.90
CA GLY A 27 16.94 5.05 -9.99
C GLY A 27 16.74 6.54 -10.32
N GLY A 28 17.79 7.21 -10.80
CA GLY A 28 17.76 8.63 -11.14
C GLY A 28 17.00 8.90 -12.43
N LEU A 29 16.45 10.12 -12.55
CA LEU A 29 15.69 10.56 -13.73
C LEU A 29 16.50 10.64 -15.03
N CYS A 30 17.81 10.87 -14.90
CA CYS A 30 18.73 11.06 -16.01
C CYS A 30 19.88 10.06 -15.92
N PRO A 31 19.68 8.81 -16.35
CA PRO A 31 20.74 7.80 -16.33
C PRO A 31 21.83 8.14 -17.35
N GLU A 32 23.01 7.54 -17.21
CA GLU A 32 24.15 7.75 -18.14
C GLU A 32 23.83 7.35 -19.59
N ASN A 33 22.99 6.33 -19.75
CA ASN A 33 22.51 5.84 -21.06
C ASN A 33 21.01 6.09 -21.21
N PRO A 34 20.58 7.36 -21.35
CA PRO A 34 19.17 7.72 -21.40
C PRO A 34 18.54 7.29 -22.73
N SER A 35 17.29 6.85 -22.69
CA SER A 35 16.43 6.74 -23.87
C SER A 35 16.24 8.11 -24.55
N ARG A 36 15.69 8.14 -25.76
CA ARG A 36 15.40 9.40 -26.46
C ARG A 36 14.51 10.33 -25.62
N LEU A 37 13.43 9.79 -25.06
CA LEU A 37 12.52 10.54 -24.21
C LEU A 37 13.26 11.06 -22.97
N GLN A 38 14.05 10.22 -22.30
CA GLN A 38 14.86 10.64 -21.15
C GLN A 38 15.84 11.75 -21.53
N ARG A 39 16.50 11.71 -22.70
CA ARG A 39 17.36 12.80 -23.17
C ARG A 39 16.60 14.12 -23.30
N ALA A 40 15.45 14.09 -23.97
CA ALA A 40 14.60 15.27 -24.13
C ALA A 40 14.19 15.84 -22.77
N MET A 41 13.76 14.98 -21.84
CA MET A 41 13.37 15.37 -20.48
C MET A 41 14.51 15.93 -19.65
N CYS A 42 15.71 15.36 -19.77
CA CYS A 42 16.89 15.83 -19.05
C CYS A 42 17.38 17.18 -19.59
N ALA A 43 17.20 17.43 -20.89
CA ALA A 43 17.53 18.68 -21.54
C ALA A 43 16.47 19.78 -21.33
N ASP A 44 15.23 19.42 -20.99
CA ASP A 44 14.12 20.36 -20.81
C ASP A 44 14.33 21.24 -19.55
N PRO A 45 14.42 22.57 -19.71
CA PRO A 45 14.65 23.49 -18.59
C PRO A 45 13.41 23.67 -17.70
N GLU A 46 12.19 23.50 -18.23
CA GLU A 46 10.95 23.64 -17.45
C GLU A 46 10.76 22.43 -16.52
N LEU A 47 11.21 21.24 -16.92
CA LEU A 47 11.21 20.05 -16.06
C LEU A 47 12.36 20.00 -15.06
N LYS A 48 13.38 20.86 -15.21
CA LYS A 48 14.61 20.79 -14.41
C LYS A 48 14.34 20.91 -12.91
N GLU A 49 13.56 21.90 -12.49
CA GLU A 49 13.32 22.15 -11.07
C GLU A 49 12.60 20.97 -10.41
N THR A 50 11.50 20.50 -11.02
CA THR A 50 10.73 19.39 -10.48
C THR A 50 11.55 18.09 -10.47
N ARG A 51 12.36 17.84 -11.50
CA ARG A 51 13.30 16.71 -11.52
C ARG A 51 14.30 16.77 -10.38
N ASP A 52 14.95 17.92 -10.19
CA ASP A 52 15.99 18.07 -9.18
C ASP A 52 15.40 17.91 -7.77
N ARG A 53 14.21 18.46 -7.53
CA ARG A 53 13.44 18.27 -6.29
C ARG A 53 13.13 16.80 -6.04
N MET A 54 12.64 16.06 -7.05
CA MET A 54 12.33 14.64 -6.90
C MET A 54 13.60 13.80 -6.65
N ASN A 55 14.68 14.03 -7.39
CA ASN A 55 15.96 13.36 -7.20
C ASN A 55 16.54 13.61 -5.79
N ALA A 56 16.45 14.84 -5.29
CA ALA A 56 16.91 15.19 -3.95
C ALA A 56 16.10 14.44 -2.86
N ARG A 57 14.78 14.35 -3.01
CA ARG A 57 13.91 13.57 -2.10
C ARG A 57 14.22 12.08 -2.18
N MET A 58 14.35 11.53 -3.37
CA MET A 58 14.74 10.13 -3.59
C MET A 58 16.06 9.80 -2.89
N ALA A 59 17.08 10.65 -3.05
CA ALA A 59 18.37 10.48 -2.39
C ALA A 59 18.27 10.58 -0.86
N ALA A 60 17.40 11.44 -0.34
CA ALA A 60 17.16 11.54 1.10
C ALA A 60 16.49 10.29 1.66
N VAL A 61 15.45 9.77 1.00
CA VAL A 61 14.77 8.53 1.39
C VAL A 61 15.72 7.34 1.29
N LYS A 62 16.47 7.20 0.20
CA LYS A 62 17.46 6.12 -0.01
C LYS A 62 18.48 6.05 1.13
N ARG A 63 18.96 7.19 1.63
CA ARG A 63 19.92 7.26 2.76
C ARG A 63 19.31 6.88 4.12
N ALA A 64 18.00 6.99 4.27
CA ALA A 64 17.32 6.66 5.52
C ALA A 64 16.97 5.17 5.62
N LEU A 65 16.99 4.43 4.50
CA LEU A 65 16.63 3.03 4.40
C LEU A 65 17.83 2.10 4.62
N SER A 66 17.54 0.84 4.95
CA SER A 66 18.48 -0.27 4.82
C SER A 66 18.92 -0.47 3.36
N ASP A 67 20.02 -1.18 3.12
CA ASP A 67 20.48 -1.50 1.76
C ASP A 67 19.39 -2.24 0.95
N ARG A 68 18.64 -3.13 1.61
CA ARG A 68 17.50 -3.83 1.00
C ARG A 68 16.40 -2.86 0.62
N GLY A 69 15.97 -2.00 1.54
CA GLY A 69 14.92 -1.02 1.28
C GLY A 69 15.33 -0.01 0.21
N ALA A 70 16.58 0.44 0.24
CA ALA A 70 17.16 1.31 -0.79
C ALA A 70 17.12 0.68 -2.18
N ALA A 71 17.44 -0.62 -2.30
CA ALA A 71 17.34 -1.35 -3.55
C ALA A 71 15.87 -1.50 -4.01
N GLN A 72 14.95 -1.80 -3.10
CA GLN A 72 13.51 -1.89 -3.40
C GLN A 72 12.93 -0.54 -3.84
N LEU A 73 13.31 0.54 -3.17
CA LEU A 73 12.94 1.90 -3.56
C LEU A 73 13.43 2.25 -4.96
N ALA A 74 14.70 1.94 -5.27
CA ALA A 74 15.27 2.17 -6.60
C ALA A 74 14.54 1.38 -7.69
N ALA A 75 14.24 0.10 -7.44
CA ALA A 75 13.48 -0.74 -8.36
C ALA A 75 12.05 -0.19 -8.58
N GLY A 76 11.35 0.20 -7.50
CA GLY A 76 10.03 0.81 -7.57
C GLY A 76 10.02 2.13 -8.33
N GLN A 77 11.05 2.96 -8.12
CA GLN A 77 11.24 4.21 -8.87
C GLN A 77 11.45 3.95 -10.36
N GLN A 78 12.26 2.96 -10.73
CA GLN A 78 12.47 2.60 -12.13
C GLN A 78 11.18 2.08 -12.81
N ALA A 79 10.39 1.27 -12.09
CA ALA A 79 9.09 0.80 -12.57
C ALA A 79 8.11 1.97 -12.78
N TRP A 80 8.07 2.90 -11.83
CA TRP A 80 7.26 4.11 -11.91
C TRP A 80 7.67 4.99 -13.09
N LEU A 81 8.98 5.15 -13.33
CA LEU A 81 9.47 5.91 -14.48
C LEU A 81 9.06 5.29 -15.80
N THR A 82 9.21 3.97 -15.92
CA THR A 82 8.84 3.23 -17.13
C THR A 82 7.35 3.43 -17.44
N ARG A 83 6.49 3.33 -16.43
CA ARG A 83 5.05 3.57 -16.57
C ARG A 83 4.73 5.04 -16.89
N THR A 84 5.34 5.98 -16.19
CA THR A 84 5.14 7.42 -16.40
C THR A 84 5.51 7.84 -17.81
N HIS A 85 6.64 7.34 -18.32
CA HIS A 85 7.05 7.57 -19.70
C HIS A 85 6.05 7.02 -20.71
N ARG A 86 5.52 5.81 -20.50
CA ARG A 86 4.48 5.25 -21.36
C ARG A 86 3.19 6.08 -21.36
N LEU A 87 2.80 6.61 -20.21
CA LEU A 87 1.57 7.40 -20.06
C LEU A 87 1.71 8.82 -20.62
N CYS A 88 2.90 9.41 -20.57
CA CYS A 88 3.12 10.78 -21.00
C CYS A 88 3.73 10.91 -22.41
N ASP A 89 4.32 9.85 -22.98
CA ASP A 89 4.84 9.85 -24.36
C ASP A 89 3.73 9.48 -25.34
N GLU A 90 2.91 10.47 -25.69
CA GLU A 90 1.84 10.32 -26.68
C GLU A 90 2.31 10.59 -28.12
N ARG A 91 3.61 10.76 -28.34
CA ARG A 91 4.13 11.13 -29.65
C ARG A 91 3.85 10.01 -30.66
N THR A 92 3.05 10.35 -31.66
CA THR A 92 2.81 9.49 -32.83
C THR A 92 4.01 9.52 -33.78
N ASP A 93 4.76 10.62 -33.80
CA ASP A 93 5.97 10.77 -34.58
C ASP A 93 7.21 10.72 -33.68
N SER A 94 7.84 9.55 -33.69
CA SER A 94 9.13 9.35 -33.04
C SER A 94 10.25 10.23 -33.60
N SER A 95 10.05 11.02 -34.67
CA SER A 95 11.06 11.89 -35.27
C SER A 95 11.24 13.23 -34.55
N GLN A 96 10.27 13.70 -33.75
CA GLN A 96 10.36 14.99 -33.05
C GLN A 96 11.34 14.96 -31.88
N PRO A 97 12.42 15.76 -31.89
CA PRO A 97 13.50 15.68 -30.90
C PRO A 97 13.05 16.14 -29.51
N ASP A 98 12.13 17.10 -29.46
CA ASP A 98 11.71 17.77 -28.24
C ASP A 98 10.39 17.18 -27.68
N LEU A 99 10.11 17.50 -26.42
CA LEU A 99 8.81 17.22 -25.80
C LEU A 99 7.79 18.23 -26.31
N ASP A 100 6.64 17.73 -26.79
CA ASP A 100 5.49 18.60 -26.96
C ASP A 100 4.94 19.07 -25.60
N GLU A 101 4.11 20.11 -25.64
CA GLU A 101 3.55 20.75 -24.44
C GLU A 101 2.75 19.78 -23.57
N ARG A 102 2.06 18.81 -24.18
CA ARG A 102 1.22 17.85 -23.48
C ARG A 102 2.08 16.84 -22.72
N SER A 103 3.09 16.27 -23.39
CA SER A 103 4.06 15.38 -22.74
C SER A 103 4.78 16.09 -21.60
N ARG A 104 5.19 17.34 -21.80
CA ARG A 104 5.87 18.12 -20.77
C ARG A 104 4.96 18.38 -19.55
N SER A 105 3.74 18.84 -19.79
CA SER A 105 2.75 19.08 -18.73
C SER A 105 2.42 17.79 -17.95
N CYS A 106 2.25 16.66 -18.65
CA CYS A 106 2.02 15.35 -18.03
C CYS A 106 3.21 14.94 -17.13
N LEU A 107 4.44 15.06 -17.63
CA LEU A 107 5.65 14.72 -16.88
C LEU A 107 5.84 15.61 -15.66
N ALA A 108 5.63 16.92 -15.80
CA ALA A 108 5.72 17.87 -14.68
C ALA A 108 4.75 17.47 -13.55
N LEU A 109 3.47 17.24 -13.88
CA LEU A 109 2.46 16.81 -12.92
C LEU A 109 2.85 15.49 -12.24
N ARG A 110 3.25 14.48 -13.00
CA ARG A 110 3.63 13.17 -12.45
C ARG A 110 4.85 13.29 -11.53
N TYR A 111 5.84 14.09 -11.89
CA TYR A 111 7.04 14.28 -11.09
C TYR A 111 6.77 15.03 -9.80
N ASP A 112 5.85 16.01 -9.84
CA ASP A 112 5.41 16.72 -8.64
C ASP A 112 4.63 15.82 -7.69
N LEU A 113 3.70 15.02 -8.19
CA LEU A 113 2.96 14.03 -7.40
C LEU A 113 3.92 13.04 -6.74
N ARG A 114 4.84 12.45 -7.52
CA ARG A 114 5.82 11.50 -7.00
C ARG A 114 6.78 12.13 -5.99
N SER A 115 7.22 13.35 -6.24
CA SER A 115 8.00 14.12 -5.28
C SER A 115 7.22 14.28 -3.97
N GLY A 116 5.93 14.63 -4.04
CA GLY A 116 5.01 14.69 -2.91
C GLY A 116 4.96 13.38 -2.12
N GLU A 117 4.68 12.28 -2.81
CA GLU A 117 4.64 10.92 -2.25
C GLU A 117 5.95 10.56 -1.51
N LEU A 118 7.12 10.81 -2.12
CA LEU A 118 8.42 10.49 -1.52
C LEU A 118 8.65 11.16 -0.15
N ALA A 119 7.94 12.24 0.19
CA ALA A 119 8.03 12.84 1.52
C ALA A 119 7.41 11.96 2.63
N HIS A 120 6.55 11.01 2.26
CA HIS A 120 5.80 10.15 3.18
C HIS A 120 6.23 8.67 3.11
N PHE A 121 7.28 8.34 2.34
CA PHE A 121 7.67 6.96 2.02
C PHE A 121 8.28 6.15 3.16
N ILE A 122 8.72 6.82 4.23
CA ILE A 122 9.38 6.18 5.38
C ILE A 122 8.66 6.47 6.70
N PRO A 123 7.39 6.06 6.85
CA PRO A 123 6.68 6.30 8.09
C PRO A 123 7.28 5.43 9.19
N LYS A 124 7.52 6.05 10.35
CA LYS A 124 7.89 5.34 11.58
C LYS A 124 6.64 5.11 12.41
N ILE A 125 6.20 3.86 12.52
CA ILE A 125 4.99 3.49 13.24
C ILE A 125 5.38 2.45 14.29
N GLY A 126 5.22 2.83 15.56
CA GLY A 126 5.69 2.02 16.68
C GLY A 126 7.20 1.75 16.61
N PRO A 127 7.65 0.49 16.75
CA PRO A 127 9.08 0.16 16.72
C PRO A 127 9.65 0.05 15.30
N TYR A 128 8.83 0.12 14.26
CA TYR A 128 9.24 -0.17 12.90
C TYR A 128 9.41 1.09 12.06
N GLN A 129 10.41 1.06 11.19
CA GLN A 129 10.48 1.92 10.02
C GLN A 129 9.90 1.14 8.84
N PHE A 130 8.87 1.70 8.23
CA PHE A 130 8.28 1.12 7.03
C PHE A 130 8.86 1.78 5.78
N LEU A 131 8.85 1.04 4.68
CA LEU A 131 9.11 1.49 3.32
C LEU A 131 7.81 1.35 2.54
N TYR A 132 7.37 2.44 1.92
CA TYR A 132 6.32 2.39 0.91
C TYR A 132 6.87 1.87 -0.42
N VAL A 133 6.34 0.73 -0.86
CA VAL A 133 6.70 0.05 -2.10
C VAL A 133 5.59 0.25 -3.11
N THR A 134 5.96 0.69 -4.31
CA THR A 134 5.04 0.79 -5.45
C THR A 134 5.28 -0.32 -6.46
N ARG A 135 4.21 -1.00 -6.87
CA ARG A 135 4.14 -1.98 -7.95
C ARG A 135 3.08 -1.53 -8.95
N PHE A 136 3.26 -1.90 -10.21
CA PHE A 136 2.29 -1.64 -11.27
C PHE A 136 1.91 -2.96 -11.92
N GLU A 137 0.62 -3.17 -12.14
CA GLU A 137 0.10 -4.35 -12.82
C GLU A 137 -0.84 -3.93 -13.95
N ASP A 138 -0.66 -4.51 -15.13
CA ASP A 138 -1.59 -4.37 -16.24
C ASP A 138 -2.21 -5.75 -16.52
N ARG A 139 -3.54 -5.87 -16.43
CA ARG A 139 -4.28 -7.12 -16.64
C ARG A 139 -5.46 -6.86 -17.58
N GLY A 140 -5.27 -7.13 -18.88
CA GLY A 140 -6.30 -6.86 -19.88
C GLY A 140 -6.66 -5.38 -19.92
N SER A 141 -7.90 -5.04 -19.58
CA SER A 141 -8.44 -3.68 -19.52
C SER A 141 -8.13 -2.93 -18.21
N VAL A 142 -7.53 -3.62 -17.22
CA VAL A 142 -7.20 -3.05 -15.91
C VAL A 142 -5.77 -2.55 -15.88
N SER A 143 -5.59 -1.33 -15.39
CA SER A 143 -4.29 -0.80 -15.03
C SER A 143 -4.28 -0.47 -13.54
N ALA A 144 -3.43 -1.15 -12.78
CA ALA A 144 -3.39 -1.04 -11.32
C ALA A 144 -2.08 -0.42 -10.84
N ASP A 145 -2.21 0.62 -10.02
CA ASP A 145 -1.14 1.23 -9.23
C ASP A 145 -1.28 0.67 -7.80
N ILE A 146 -0.31 -0.12 -7.35
CA ILE A 146 -0.37 -0.83 -6.06
C ILE A 146 0.73 -0.29 -5.14
N GLY A 147 0.33 0.35 -4.06
CA GLY A 147 1.15 0.82 -2.96
C GLY A 147 0.98 -0.06 -1.73
N TYR A 148 2.09 -0.44 -1.09
CA TYR A 148 2.04 -1.14 0.18
C TYR A 148 3.27 -0.88 1.05
N LEU A 149 3.09 -0.98 2.36
CA LEU A 149 4.18 -0.83 3.33
C LEU A 149 4.87 -2.16 3.62
N GLN A 150 6.20 -2.11 3.73
CA GLN A 150 7.04 -3.19 4.24
C GLN A 150 7.89 -2.68 5.39
N ILE A 151 8.19 -3.52 6.38
CA ILE A 151 9.20 -3.23 7.40
C ILE A 151 10.56 -3.24 6.69
N ASP A 152 11.27 -2.12 6.71
CA ASP A 152 12.53 -1.94 5.97
C ASP A 152 13.63 -2.90 6.45
N SER A 153 13.77 -3.06 7.77
CA SER A 153 14.71 -3.98 8.41
C SER A 153 13.98 -5.01 9.27
N PRO A 154 13.37 -6.05 8.67
CA PRO A 154 12.67 -7.07 9.46
C PRO A 154 13.69 -7.85 10.30
N LEU A 155 13.48 -7.92 11.62
CA LEU A 155 14.43 -8.53 12.56
C LEU A 155 14.08 -9.97 12.94
N THR A 156 12.90 -10.43 12.56
CA THR A 156 12.35 -11.74 12.93
C THR A 156 11.67 -12.41 11.73
N ALA A 157 11.58 -13.74 11.75
CA ALA A 157 10.84 -14.49 10.74
C ALA A 157 9.35 -14.06 10.66
N ALA A 158 8.75 -13.63 11.76
CA ALA A 158 7.37 -13.11 11.77
C ALA A 158 7.25 -11.79 10.99
N THR A 159 8.20 -10.87 11.17
CA THR A 159 8.24 -9.61 10.41
C THR A 159 8.60 -9.82 8.93
N GLU A 160 9.41 -10.83 8.62
CA GLU A 160 9.69 -11.23 7.23
C GLU A 160 8.44 -11.79 6.54
N ARG A 161 7.74 -12.72 7.19
CA ARG A 161 6.48 -13.28 6.66
C ARG A 161 5.39 -12.23 6.51
N TRP A 162 5.32 -11.27 7.43
CA TRP A 162 4.41 -10.12 7.26
C TRP A 162 4.75 -9.32 5.99
N ASN A 163 6.04 -9.02 5.73
CA ASN A 163 6.46 -8.35 4.49
C ASN A 163 6.11 -9.16 3.24
N GLU A 164 6.29 -10.48 3.26
CA GLU A 164 5.92 -11.39 2.16
C GLU A 164 4.42 -11.37 1.93
N GLN A 165 3.63 -11.40 3.01
CA GLN A 165 2.19 -11.30 2.94
C GLN A 165 1.75 -9.97 2.31
N MET A 166 2.28 -8.84 2.77
CA MET A 166 1.94 -7.52 2.20
C MET A 166 2.33 -7.41 0.73
N ALA A 167 3.48 -7.98 0.33
CA ALA A 167 3.87 -8.05 -1.08
C ALA A 167 2.91 -8.93 -1.90
N GLY A 168 2.30 -9.93 -1.28
CA GLY A 168 1.28 -10.78 -1.87
C GLY A 168 -0.10 -10.11 -1.98
N TRP A 169 -0.31 -8.95 -1.37
CA TRP A 169 -1.58 -8.24 -1.55
C TRP A 169 -1.71 -7.82 -3.02
N SER A 170 -2.86 -8.21 -3.57
CA SER A 170 -3.24 -8.04 -4.96
C SER A 170 -4.62 -7.37 -5.01
N LEU A 171 -5.10 -7.16 -6.23
CA LEU A 171 -6.49 -6.78 -6.52
C LEU A 171 -7.50 -7.57 -5.68
N ASP A 172 -7.33 -8.89 -5.64
CA ASP A 172 -8.25 -9.81 -4.96
C ASP A 172 -8.17 -9.67 -3.44
N ALA A 173 -6.96 -9.44 -2.91
CA ALA A 173 -6.74 -9.30 -1.46
C ALA A 173 -7.51 -8.11 -0.91
N CYS A 174 -7.50 -6.98 -1.60
CA CYS A 174 -8.25 -5.78 -1.21
C CYS A 174 -9.74 -5.82 -1.57
N GLY A 175 -10.18 -6.89 -2.26
CA GLY A 175 -11.59 -7.09 -2.62
C GLY A 175 -12.07 -6.20 -3.75
N ALA A 176 -11.15 -5.59 -4.49
CA ALA A 176 -11.48 -4.78 -5.64
C ALA A 176 -12.28 -5.63 -6.63
N LYS A 177 -13.55 -5.23 -6.86
CA LYS A 177 -14.39 -5.87 -7.87
C LYS A 177 -14.08 -5.22 -9.21
N VAL A 178 -13.24 -5.90 -9.99
CA VAL A 178 -13.03 -5.52 -11.38
C VAL A 178 -14.15 -6.13 -12.21
N GLU A 179 -15.14 -5.33 -12.58
CA GLU A 179 -16.11 -5.69 -13.63
C GLU A 179 -15.53 -5.33 -15.01
N ASP A 180 -16.11 -5.88 -16.10
CA ASP A 180 -15.61 -5.90 -17.50
C ASP A 180 -15.35 -4.53 -18.18
N ALA A 181 -15.21 -3.44 -17.43
CA ALA A 181 -14.87 -2.12 -17.92
C ALA A 181 -13.34 -1.89 -18.01
N GLU A 182 -12.94 -0.91 -18.82
CA GLU A 182 -11.60 -0.33 -18.71
C GLU A 182 -11.52 0.50 -17.43
N ILE A 183 -10.70 0.04 -16.49
CA ILE A 183 -10.61 0.58 -15.15
C ILE A 183 -9.16 0.94 -14.84
N ASP A 184 -8.95 2.14 -14.32
CA ASP A 184 -7.75 2.49 -13.57
C ASP A 184 -8.02 2.21 -12.08
N LEU A 185 -7.15 1.41 -11.48
CA LEU A 185 -7.28 0.96 -10.10
C LEU A 185 -6.09 1.45 -9.29
N SER A 186 -6.35 2.04 -8.14
CA SER A 186 -5.34 2.39 -7.15
C SER A 186 -5.57 1.53 -5.92
N ILE A 187 -4.54 0.84 -5.48
CA ILE A 187 -4.54 0.07 -4.23
C ILE A 187 -3.52 0.71 -3.30
N ASP A 188 -3.96 1.11 -2.12
CA ASP A 188 -3.09 1.69 -1.10
C ASP A 188 -3.24 0.90 0.20
N LEU A 189 -2.15 0.26 0.64
CA LEU A 189 -2.06 -0.33 1.97
C LEU A 189 -1.36 0.63 2.92
N SER A 190 -2.08 1.03 3.97
CA SER A 190 -1.57 1.86 5.06
C SER A 190 -1.49 1.05 6.37
N VAL A 191 -0.53 1.40 7.23
CA VAL A 191 -0.41 0.84 8.59
C VAL A 191 -0.88 1.93 9.55
N THR A 192 -1.84 1.59 10.41
CA THR A 192 -2.44 2.52 11.36
C THR A 192 -1.87 2.35 12.78
N PHE A 193 -1.41 1.15 13.10
CA PHE A 193 -0.80 0.83 14.40
C PHE A 193 0.17 -0.33 14.28
N ALA A 194 1.28 -0.27 15.00
CA ALA A 194 2.26 -1.35 15.02
C ALA A 194 2.97 -1.47 16.37
N GLU A 195 3.12 -2.71 16.82
CA GLU A 195 3.84 -3.14 18.00
C GLU A 195 4.61 -4.43 17.69
N PRO A 196 5.58 -4.85 18.53
CA PRO A 196 6.43 -6.02 18.24
C PRO A 196 5.69 -7.32 17.92
N ARG A 197 4.42 -7.44 18.33
CA ARG A 197 3.61 -8.65 18.17
C ARG A 197 2.34 -8.42 17.34
N PHE A 198 2.05 -7.20 16.92
CA PHE A 198 0.77 -6.85 16.31
C PHE A 198 0.91 -5.69 15.31
N ILE A 199 0.24 -5.81 14.16
CA ILE A 199 0.14 -4.72 13.17
C ILE A 199 -1.30 -4.59 12.73
N SER A 200 -1.83 -3.36 12.76
CA SER A 200 -3.09 -2.98 12.14
C SER A 200 -2.79 -2.23 10.85
N ALA A 201 -3.41 -2.68 9.77
CA ALA A 201 -3.29 -2.13 8.44
C ALA A 201 -4.64 -2.05 7.76
N THR A 202 -4.78 -1.12 6.83
CA THR A 202 -5.92 -1.02 5.92
C THR A 202 -5.43 -1.17 4.50
N CYS A 203 -6.24 -1.77 3.63
CA CYS A 203 -6.11 -1.57 2.20
C CYS A 203 -7.33 -0.85 1.68
N ALA A 204 -7.10 0.28 1.01
CA ALA A 204 -8.10 0.95 0.19
C ALA A 204 -7.86 0.58 -1.28
N ALA A 205 -8.90 0.13 -1.95
CA ALA A 205 -8.93 -0.04 -3.40
C ALA A 205 -9.87 1.00 -3.99
N GLU A 206 -9.36 1.91 -4.81
CA GLU A 206 -10.14 2.91 -5.53
C GLU A 206 -10.12 2.57 -7.02
N TRP A 207 -11.29 2.42 -7.65
CA TRP A 207 -11.38 2.19 -9.09
C TRP A 207 -12.09 3.33 -9.81
N ARG A 208 -11.56 3.70 -10.97
CA ARG A 208 -12.09 4.74 -11.84
C ARG A 208 -12.31 4.17 -13.24
N PRO A 209 -13.58 4.10 -13.71
CA PRO A 209 -13.86 3.77 -15.09
C PRO A 209 -13.26 4.84 -16.01
N LYS A 210 -12.45 4.44 -17.00
CA LYS A 210 -11.70 5.40 -17.86
C LYS A 210 -12.58 6.35 -18.66
N LEU A 211 -13.85 6.00 -18.87
CA LEU A 211 -14.79 6.72 -19.72
C LEU A 211 -15.84 7.53 -18.94
N LEU A 212 -15.83 7.48 -17.60
CA LEU A 212 -16.84 8.15 -16.78
C LEU A 212 -16.22 9.31 -16.02
N PHE A 213 -16.94 10.44 -15.99
CA PHE A 213 -16.51 11.69 -15.35
C PHE A 213 -16.83 11.77 -13.84
N HIS A 214 -17.47 10.74 -13.27
CA HIS A 214 -17.76 10.70 -11.83
C HIS A 214 -16.59 10.13 -11.04
N GLY A 215 -16.59 10.37 -9.72
CA GLY A 215 -15.57 9.88 -8.79
C GLY A 215 -15.40 8.35 -8.87
N GLY A 216 -14.25 7.88 -8.44
CA GLY A 216 -14.02 6.45 -8.27
C GLY A 216 -14.85 5.92 -7.11
N ALA A 217 -15.25 4.66 -7.20
CA ALA A 217 -15.74 3.95 -6.03
C ALA A 217 -14.55 3.37 -5.26
N SER A 218 -14.72 3.18 -3.96
CA SER A 218 -13.68 2.68 -3.08
C SER A 218 -14.18 1.53 -2.24
N ASP A 219 -13.33 0.54 -2.01
CA ASP A 219 -13.48 -0.53 -1.03
C ASP A 219 -12.35 -0.40 -0.02
N VAL A 220 -12.63 -0.59 1.27
CA VAL A 220 -11.58 -0.68 2.30
C VAL A 220 -11.70 -2.02 3.02
N LYS A 221 -10.56 -2.67 3.20
CA LYS A 221 -10.42 -3.83 4.05
C LYS A 221 -9.44 -3.56 5.17
N HIS A 222 -9.75 -4.11 6.33
CA HIS A 222 -8.89 -4.01 7.51
C HIS A 222 -8.18 -5.35 7.75
N SER A 223 -6.91 -5.29 8.15
CA SER A 223 -6.15 -6.43 8.66
C SER A 223 -5.53 -6.05 9.99
N ASN A 224 -5.81 -6.85 11.01
CA ASN A 224 -5.43 -6.60 12.39
C ASN A 224 -4.71 -7.85 12.87
N ARG A 225 -3.41 -7.96 12.64
CA ARG A 225 -2.74 -9.26 12.65
C ARG A 225 -1.78 -9.41 13.81
N TRP A 226 -1.89 -10.54 14.49
CA TRP A 226 -0.88 -11.01 15.44
C TRP A 226 0.29 -11.63 14.69
N LEU A 227 1.49 -11.04 14.82
CA LEU A 227 2.66 -11.43 14.02
C LEU A 227 3.16 -12.84 14.34
N LEU A 228 3.12 -13.26 15.61
CA LEU A 228 3.67 -14.55 16.03
C LEU A 228 2.72 -15.72 15.75
N SER A 229 1.40 -15.52 15.93
CA SER A 229 0.40 -16.56 15.70
C SER A 229 -0.18 -16.53 14.29
N GLU A 230 0.14 -15.50 13.49
CA GLU A 230 -0.27 -15.34 12.09
C GLU A 230 -1.78 -15.43 11.89
N ARG A 231 -2.54 -14.96 12.88
CA ARG A 231 -4.00 -14.87 12.82
C ARG A 231 -4.45 -13.42 12.91
N GLU A 232 -5.63 -13.17 12.36
CA GLU A 232 -6.34 -11.91 12.55
C GLU A 232 -6.83 -11.79 14.00
N LEU A 233 -7.07 -10.54 14.40
CA LEU A 233 -7.64 -10.12 15.66
C LEU A 233 -9.07 -10.64 15.77
N GLU A 234 -9.37 -11.22 16.91
CA GLU A 234 -10.74 -11.55 17.29
C GLU A 234 -11.22 -10.54 18.32
N ALA A 235 -12.52 -10.28 18.38
CA ALA A 235 -13.07 -9.35 19.37
C ALA A 235 -12.70 -9.75 20.82
N ALA A 236 -12.63 -11.05 21.10
CA ALA A 236 -12.23 -11.59 22.40
C ALA A 236 -10.77 -11.33 22.78
N ASP A 237 -9.91 -10.91 21.83
CA ASP A 237 -8.54 -10.49 22.15
C ASP A 237 -8.52 -9.11 22.86
N LEU A 238 -9.54 -8.28 22.64
CA LEU A 238 -9.61 -6.92 23.19
C LEU A 238 -10.68 -6.76 24.27
N PHE A 239 -11.82 -7.43 24.11
CA PHE A 239 -13.00 -7.22 24.94
C PHE A 239 -13.32 -8.41 25.84
N ASP A 240 -13.69 -8.13 27.09
CA ASP A 240 -14.09 -9.13 28.07
C ASP A 240 -15.48 -9.69 27.71
N PRO A 241 -15.59 -10.99 27.37
CA PRO A 241 -16.86 -11.61 26.98
C PRO A 241 -17.89 -11.65 28.13
N ALA A 242 -17.49 -11.41 29.38
CA ALA A 242 -18.40 -11.31 30.52
C ALA A 242 -19.13 -9.96 30.60
N THR A 243 -18.80 -9.00 29.73
CA THR A 243 -19.36 -7.64 29.70
C THR A 243 -20.27 -7.40 28.48
N ASP A 244 -21.10 -6.34 28.53
CA ASP A 244 -21.85 -5.84 27.36
C ASP A 244 -20.94 -4.98 26.44
N TRP A 245 -19.78 -5.49 26.07
CA TRP A 245 -18.83 -4.73 25.25
C TRP A 245 -19.42 -4.37 23.88
N LYS A 246 -20.21 -5.27 23.27
CA LYS A 246 -20.80 -5.03 21.96
C LYS A 246 -21.86 -3.92 22.00
N GLY A 247 -22.74 -3.94 23.00
CA GLY A 247 -23.72 -2.86 23.17
C GLY A 247 -23.05 -1.53 23.52
N ALA A 248 -21.99 -1.55 24.33
CA ALA A 248 -21.21 -0.35 24.62
C ALA A 248 -20.51 0.22 23.38
N LEU A 249 -19.94 -0.65 22.56
CA LEU A 249 -19.25 -0.28 21.32
C LEU A 249 -20.23 0.33 20.31
N GLN A 250 -21.43 -0.25 20.15
CA GLN A 250 -22.49 0.31 19.29
C GLN A 250 -22.93 1.71 19.77
N ARG A 251 -23.16 1.88 21.08
CA ARG A 251 -23.50 3.19 21.65
C ARG A 251 -22.39 4.21 21.47
N ALA A 252 -21.13 3.80 21.58
CA ALA A 252 -19.99 4.68 21.37
C ALA A 252 -19.82 5.05 19.90
N ALA A 253 -19.98 4.08 18.98
CA ALA A 253 -19.94 4.31 17.55
C ALA A 253 -20.99 5.34 17.11
N LEU A 254 -22.24 5.21 17.56
CA LEU A 254 -23.29 6.20 17.24
C LEU A 254 -23.00 7.61 17.77
N ARG A 255 -22.29 7.74 18.90
CA ARG A 255 -21.89 9.05 19.45
C ARG A 255 -20.76 9.70 18.67
N HIS A 256 -19.85 8.91 18.12
CA HIS A 256 -18.63 9.37 17.43
C HIS A 256 -18.74 9.25 15.90
N LEU A 257 -19.93 8.97 15.38
CA LEU A 257 -20.17 8.82 13.95
C LEU A 257 -19.91 10.16 13.22
N VAL A 258 -19.11 10.10 12.17
CA VAL A 258 -18.81 11.22 11.27
C VAL A 258 -19.43 10.93 9.91
N GLU A 259 -20.75 11.15 9.80
CA GLU A 259 -21.52 11.19 8.56
C GLU A 259 -22.92 11.77 8.85
N ASP A 260 -23.54 12.42 7.87
CA ASP A 260 -24.90 13.00 8.00
C ASP A 260 -25.76 12.67 6.77
N GLU A 261 -25.83 11.38 6.43
CA GLU A 261 -26.82 10.89 5.47
C GLU A 261 -28.13 10.57 6.19
N SER A 262 -29.13 11.44 6.02
CA SER A 262 -30.43 11.35 6.71
C SER A 262 -31.24 10.10 6.37
N ASP A 263 -30.97 9.48 5.22
CA ASP A 263 -31.74 8.35 4.70
C ASP A 263 -31.16 6.99 5.15
N VAL A 264 -30.06 6.99 5.91
CA VAL A 264 -29.41 5.78 6.42
C VAL A 264 -29.90 5.49 7.84
N ASP A 265 -30.39 4.27 8.08
CA ASP A 265 -30.62 3.77 9.44
C ASP A 265 -29.27 3.39 10.09
N TRP A 266 -28.60 4.41 10.64
CA TRP A 266 -27.31 4.23 11.30
C TRP A 266 -27.38 3.29 12.49
N ALA A 267 -28.52 3.18 13.17
CA ALA A 267 -28.66 2.24 14.28
C ALA A 267 -28.58 0.79 13.76
N GLU A 268 -29.24 0.48 12.64
CA GLU A 268 -29.14 -0.83 12.00
C GLU A 268 -27.73 -1.12 11.49
N VAL A 269 -27.12 -0.18 10.75
CA VAL A 269 -25.76 -0.33 10.18
C VAL A 269 -24.73 -0.58 11.28
N VAL A 270 -24.74 0.26 12.34
CA VAL A 270 -23.83 0.13 13.48
C VAL A 270 -24.09 -1.17 14.22
N ALA A 271 -25.36 -1.57 14.43
CA ALA A 271 -25.68 -2.81 15.13
C ALA A 271 -25.08 -4.05 14.43
N LYS A 272 -25.07 -4.04 13.09
CA LYS A 272 -24.52 -5.10 12.25
C LYS A 272 -22.99 -5.14 12.25
N GLN A 273 -22.32 -3.98 12.16
CA GLN A 273 -20.90 -3.92 11.81
C GLN A 273 -19.97 -3.58 12.98
N ALA A 274 -20.44 -2.81 13.98
CA ALA A 274 -19.54 -2.31 15.03
C ALA A 274 -18.83 -3.42 15.82
N GLY A 275 -19.46 -4.58 15.98
CA GLY A 275 -18.88 -5.73 16.70
C GLY A 275 -17.98 -6.64 15.86
N ASP A 276 -17.76 -6.35 14.58
CA ASP A 276 -17.01 -7.20 13.66
C ASP A 276 -15.60 -6.62 13.39
N PRO A 277 -14.51 -7.30 13.81
CA PRO A 277 -13.14 -6.87 13.59
C PRO A 277 -12.74 -6.60 12.13
N ALA A 278 -13.50 -7.10 11.16
CA ALA A 278 -13.26 -6.81 9.75
C ALA A 278 -13.45 -5.33 9.38
N TYR A 279 -14.13 -4.55 10.22
CA TYR A 279 -14.39 -3.11 10.05
C TYR A 279 -13.49 -2.22 10.93
N TRP A 280 -12.55 -2.82 11.66
CA TRP A 280 -11.79 -2.14 12.71
C TRP A 280 -10.40 -1.73 12.21
N SER A 281 -10.00 -0.51 12.51
CA SER A 281 -8.60 -0.08 12.51
C SER A 281 -8.18 0.25 13.93
N ILE A 282 -7.15 -0.43 14.42
CA ILE A 282 -6.58 -0.13 15.73
C ILE A 282 -5.74 1.14 15.59
N LEU A 283 -6.04 2.15 16.40
CA LEU A 283 -5.22 3.36 16.56
C LEU A 283 -4.62 3.36 17.97
N ARG A 284 -3.58 4.18 18.18
CA ARG A 284 -2.98 4.32 19.50
C ARG A 284 -3.95 4.89 20.53
N GLN A 285 -4.77 5.85 20.12
CA GLN A 285 -5.72 6.59 20.97
C GLN A 285 -7.16 6.05 20.94
N GLY A 286 -7.50 5.21 19.96
CA GLY A 286 -8.86 4.71 19.84
C GLY A 286 -9.02 3.56 18.86
N LEU A 287 -10.27 3.15 18.69
CA LEU A 287 -10.74 2.21 17.70
C LEU A 287 -11.45 2.99 16.60
N LEU A 288 -10.93 2.96 15.38
CA LEU A 288 -11.64 3.45 14.21
C LEU A 288 -12.51 2.32 13.66
N ILE A 289 -13.80 2.57 13.50
CA ILE A 289 -14.72 1.65 12.82
C ILE A 289 -15.18 2.31 11.53
N GLN A 290 -15.05 1.60 10.41
CA GLN A 290 -15.61 2.00 9.13
C GLN A 290 -16.95 1.30 8.90
N PHE A 291 -17.94 2.01 8.40
CA PHE A 291 -19.28 1.48 8.12
C PHE A 291 -19.57 1.48 6.62
N ASP A 292 -19.88 0.31 6.08
CA ASP A 292 -20.43 0.13 4.73
C ASP A 292 -21.96 0.19 4.79
N TYR A 293 -22.55 1.24 4.24
CA TYR A 293 -24.00 1.44 4.21
C TYR A 293 -24.58 1.31 2.79
N GLY A 294 -23.86 0.63 1.89
CA GLY A 294 -24.31 0.35 0.52
C GLY A 294 -24.04 1.49 -0.48
N ASN A 295 -23.35 2.54 -0.06
CA ASN A 295 -22.84 3.58 -0.96
C ASN A 295 -21.41 3.20 -1.39
N THR A 296 -21.17 3.12 -2.70
CA THR A 296 -19.85 2.74 -3.23
C THR A 296 -18.83 3.88 -3.23
N TYR A 297 -19.25 5.11 -2.91
CA TYR A 297 -18.42 6.32 -3.03
C TYR A 297 -17.95 6.89 -1.70
N SER A 298 -18.57 6.49 -0.59
CA SER A 298 -18.28 7.04 0.73
C SER A 298 -18.54 6.03 1.83
N PHE A 299 -17.82 6.21 2.93
CA PHE A 299 -17.97 5.42 4.14
C PHE A 299 -18.16 6.37 5.31
N ALA A 300 -19.05 6.00 6.23
CA ALA A 300 -19.07 6.63 7.53
C ALA A 300 -18.00 6.01 8.41
N THR A 301 -17.48 6.80 9.33
CA THR A 301 -16.50 6.31 10.30
C THR A 301 -16.88 6.74 11.71
N ALA A 302 -16.43 5.99 12.70
CA ALA A 302 -16.44 6.41 14.09
C ALA A 302 -15.08 6.14 14.73
N GLU A 303 -14.39 7.18 15.17
CA GLU A 303 -13.17 7.04 15.99
C GLU A 303 -13.55 7.08 17.46
N ILE A 304 -13.48 5.93 18.12
CA ILE A 304 -13.92 5.75 19.51
C ILE A 304 -12.68 5.75 20.41
N PRO A 305 -12.52 6.73 21.31
CA PRO A 305 -11.41 6.76 22.26
C PRO A 305 -11.39 5.49 23.13
N TRP A 306 -10.21 4.93 23.41
CA TRP A 306 -10.12 3.74 24.26
C TRP A 306 -10.62 3.98 25.69
N SER A 307 -10.61 5.24 26.16
CA SER A 307 -11.19 5.65 27.44
C SER A 307 -12.68 5.31 27.54
N ASP A 308 -13.45 5.43 26.45
CA ASP A 308 -14.88 5.11 26.39
C ASP A 308 -15.12 3.60 26.52
N LEU A 309 -14.14 2.80 26.11
CA LEU A 309 -14.22 1.34 26.05
C LEU A 309 -13.56 0.64 27.24
N ARG A 310 -12.78 1.37 28.04
CA ARG A 310 -11.96 0.84 29.14
C ARG A 310 -12.69 -0.15 30.07
N PRO A 311 -13.95 0.07 30.49
CA PRO A 311 -14.65 -0.88 31.37
C PRO A 311 -14.95 -2.25 30.75
N TYR A 312 -14.82 -2.36 29.42
CA TYR A 312 -15.19 -3.52 28.62
C TYR A 312 -13.98 -4.28 28.08
N LEU A 313 -12.76 -3.76 28.30
CA LEU A 313 -11.52 -4.33 27.80
C LEU A 313 -11.03 -5.49 28.68
N VAL A 314 -10.38 -6.49 28.07
CA VAL A 314 -9.71 -7.57 28.81
C VAL A 314 -8.56 -7.02 29.68
N SER A 315 -8.30 -7.68 30.81
CA SER A 315 -7.19 -7.35 31.70
C SER A 315 -6.33 -8.59 31.99
N PRO A 316 -5.03 -8.58 31.67
CA PRO A 316 -4.27 -7.48 31.07
C PRO A 316 -4.59 -7.28 29.57
N LEU A 317 -4.52 -6.03 29.11
CA LEU A 317 -4.59 -5.72 27.68
C LEU A 317 -3.36 -6.25 26.95
N PRO A 318 -3.52 -6.91 25.79
CA PRO A 318 -2.38 -7.46 25.05
C PRO A 318 -1.64 -6.42 24.18
N LEU A 319 -2.13 -5.17 24.11
CA LEU A 319 -1.59 -4.06 23.33
C LEU A 319 -1.34 -2.84 24.23
N ALA A 320 -0.31 -2.02 23.94
CA ALA A 320 -0.03 -0.79 24.68
C ALA A 320 -0.83 0.41 24.13
N LEU A 321 -2.15 0.35 24.35
CA LEU A 321 -3.13 1.38 23.99
C LEU A 321 -3.08 2.56 24.98
N ARG A 322 -3.41 3.78 24.52
CA ARG A 322 -3.61 4.94 25.40
C ARG A 322 -5.05 4.95 25.91
N LEU A 323 -5.22 4.86 27.23
CA LEU A 323 -6.54 4.76 27.89
C LEU A 323 -6.91 6.03 28.67
N ASP A 324 -6.08 7.07 28.59
CA ASP A 324 -6.19 8.33 29.31
C ASP A 324 -6.89 9.44 28.51
#